data_AF-A0A8S1C1Y3-F1
#
_entry.id   AF-A0A8S1C1Y3-F1
#
_cell.length_a   1.000
_cell.length_b   1.000
_cell.length_c   1.000
_cell.angle_alpha   90.00
_cell.angle_beta   90.00
_cell.angle_gamma   90.00
#
_symmetry.space_group_name_H-M   'P 1'
#
loop_
_entity.id
_entity.type
_entity.pdbx_description
1 polymer ?
#
loop_
_entity_poly.entity_id
_entity_poly.type
_entity_poly.pdbx_seq_one_letter_code
_entity_poly.pdbx_strand_id
1 'polypeptide(L)'
;MRNEWRRNYVNLSMLSAKHFRIYHTLSHHLYPNSVLDLEVSLLEPWLPWLPRPEKNVLERYVSWLISPIVYTLMFPSEFARRVISHGPDLNDLSALLVPAAMGLVSPASLYLWPVMILTASFVYSLTSINAGHHHPEVVHDGDAARKDRDWGLAQVDCVIDRGDLIGVSVSTDGAISSSGSWWHFVLVLCNFGHHTLHHLMPTVDHFRLRQMYPILEQTLADFGIRYRVDGAIPLVSSQFQQLARNEPNPLPPEEREKKMM
;
A
#
# COMPACT_ATOMS: atom_id res chain seq x y z
N MET A 1 5.99 -12.63 13.51
CA MET A 1 5.95 -13.66 12.44
C MET A 1 6.94 -14.79 12.74
N ARG A 2 6.44 -16.00 13.00
CA ARG A 2 7.27 -17.21 13.08
C ARG A 2 7.87 -17.49 11.70
N ASN A 3 9.04 -18.12 11.62
CA ASN A 3 9.72 -18.44 10.37
C ASN A 3 8.95 -19.51 9.57
N GLU A 4 7.89 -19.12 8.87
CA GLU A 4 7.14 -20.01 7.96
C GLU A 4 7.81 -20.05 6.58
N TRP A 5 7.94 -21.24 6.01
CA TRP A 5 8.58 -21.46 4.71
C TRP A 5 7.85 -20.79 3.55
N ARG A 6 6.51 -20.63 3.65
CA ARG A 6 5.64 -20.04 2.62
C ARG A 6 6.03 -18.61 2.24
N ARG A 7 6.69 -17.87 3.13
CA ARG A 7 7.20 -16.52 2.84
C ARG A 7 8.15 -16.49 1.64
N ASN A 8 8.81 -17.61 1.35
CA ASN A 8 9.78 -17.71 0.27
C ASN A 8 9.12 -17.84 -1.11
N TYR A 9 7.80 -18.01 -1.19
CA TYR A 9 7.09 -18.02 -2.49
C TYR A 9 7.32 -16.75 -3.30
N VAL A 10 7.48 -15.61 -2.62
CA VAL A 10 7.76 -14.33 -3.28
C VAL A 10 9.10 -14.34 -4.03
N ASN A 11 10.03 -15.23 -3.67
CA ASN A 11 11.30 -15.37 -4.39
C ASN A 11 11.12 -15.95 -5.81
N LEU A 12 9.97 -16.58 -6.09
CA LEU A 12 9.64 -17.10 -7.43
C LEU A 12 9.22 -15.97 -8.40
N SER A 13 8.92 -14.76 -7.90
CA SER A 13 8.39 -13.64 -8.69
C SER A 13 9.38 -12.49 -8.86
N MET A 14 10.69 -12.78 -8.93
CA MET A 14 11.79 -11.80 -9.02
C MET A 14 11.93 -10.83 -7.82
N LEU A 15 11.03 -10.90 -6.85
CA LEU A 15 11.15 -10.25 -5.56
C LEU A 15 12.02 -11.08 -4.60
N SER A 16 12.29 -10.55 -3.41
CA SER A 16 13.07 -11.24 -2.38
C SER A 16 12.38 -11.11 -1.03
N ALA A 17 12.11 -12.23 -0.35
CA ALA A 17 11.47 -12.27 0.96
C ALA A 17 12.28 -11.52 2.02
N LYS A 18 13.61 -11.55 1.93
CA LYS A 18 14.51 -10.81 2.82
C LYS A 18 14.31 -9.31 2.64
N HIS A 19 14.37 -8.86 1.39
CA HIS A 19 14.24 -7.46 1.03
C HIS A 19 12.83 -6.95 1.30
N PHE A 20 11.80 -7.72 0.95
CA PHE A 20 10.42 -7.37 1.20
C PHE A 20 10.17 -7.02 2.66
N ARG A 21 10.75 -7.76 3.61
CA ARG A 21 10.62 -7.43 5.05
C ARG A 21 11.25 -6.09 5.42
N ILE A 22 12.39 -5.75 4.82
CA ILE A 22 13.06 -4.48 5.07
C ILE A 22 12.27 -3.34 4.42
N TYR A 23 11.94 -3.49 3.14
CA TYR A 23 11.17 -2.52 2.37
C TYR A 23 9.82 -2.27 3.02
N HIS A 24 9.05 -3.32 3.33
CA HIS A 24 7.73 -3.19 3.95
C HIS A 24 7.76 -2.51 5.32
N THR A 25 8.78 -2.73 6.16
CA THR A 25 8.86 -2.03 7.45
C THR A 25 9.24 -0.56 7.32
N LEU A 26 10.08 -0.22 6.33
CA LEU A 26 10.51 1.17 6.10
C LEU A 26 9.53 1.95 5.22
N SER A 27 8.72 1.23 4.45
CA SER A 27 7.63 1.73 3.61
C SER A 27 6.39 1.88 4.48
N HIS A 28 5.80 3.06 4.51
CA HIS A 28 4.54 3.44 5.13
C HIS A 28 4.29 3.10 6.63
N HIS A 29 5.07 2.25 7.31
CA HIS A 29 4.81 1.89 8.72
C HIS A 29 5.43 2.88 9.71
N LEU A 30 6.66 3.35 9.45
CA LEU A 30 7.35 4.24 10.40
C LEU A 30 6.91 5.71 10.26
N TYR A 31 6.93 6.21 9.02
CA TYR A 31 6.62 7.60 8.70
C TYR A 31 5.75 7.66 7.43
N PRO A 32 4.51 7.12 7.45
CA PRO A 32 3.66 7.06 6.27
C PRO A 32 3.48 8.40 5.59
N ASN A 33 3.50 8.38 4.26
CA ASN A 33 3.25 9.54 3.40
C ASN A 33 4.23 10.70 3.59
N SER A 34 5.43 10.43 4.11
CA SER A 34 6.46 11.44 4.33
C SER A 34 7.66 11.29 3.40
N VAL A 35 8.56 12.28 3.38
CA VAL A 35 9.87 12.15 2.72
C VAL A 35 10.74 11.03 3.30
N LEU A 36 10.44 10.54 4.51
CA LEU A 36 11.11 9.39 5.11
C LEU A 36 10.39 8.06 4.79
N ASP A 37 9.23 8.12 4.15
CA ASP A 37 8.55 6.94 3.64
C ASP A 37 9.30 6.39 2.44
N LEU A 38 9.74 5.14 2.56
CA LEU A 38 10.45 4.48 1.48
C LEU A 38 9.56 4.23 0.25
N GLU A 39 8.24 4.10 0.40
CA GLU A 39 7.30 4.00 -0.72
C GLU A 39 7.32 5.26 -1.57
N VAL A 40 7.20 6.42 -0.91
CA VAL A 40 7.24 7.73 -1.55
C VAL A 40 8.59 7.95 -2.20
N SER A 41 9.67 7.70 -1.46
CA SER A 41 11.03 8.00 -1.91
C SER A 41 11.50 7.11 -3.07
N LEU A 42 11.14 5.82 -3.08
CA LEU A 42 11.55 4.89 -4.15
C LEU A 42 10.82 5.15 -5.48
N LEU A 43 9.65 5.77 -5.42
CA LEU A 43 8.82 5.99 -6.59
C LEU A 43 8.95 7.42 -7.14
N GLU A 44 9.65 8.33 -6.46
CA GLU A 44 10.09 9.59 -7.05
C GLU A 44 11.20 9.38 -8.12
N PRO A 45 11.23 10.19 -9.19
CA PRO A 45 10.28 11.25 -9.54
C PRO A 45 9.06 10.76 -10.35
N TRP A 46 8.89 9.43 -10.49
CA TRP A 46 7.88 8.83 -11.36
C TRP A 46 6.45 9.03 -10.83
N LEU A 47 6.24 8.85 -9.52
CA LEU A 47 4.96 8.98 -8.84
C LEU A 47 5.08 9.96 -7.66
N PRO A 48 5.14 11.28 -7.93
CA PRO A 48 5.36 12.28 -6.89
C PRO A 48 4.07 12.54 -6.12
N TRP A 49 3.82 11.83 -5.01
CA TRP A 49 2.60 12.01 -4.20
C TRP A 49 2.62 13.21 -3.27
N LEU A 50 3.79 13.73 -2.89
CA LEU A 50 3.85 14.84 -1.92
C LEU A 50 3.28 16.14 -2.54
N PRO A 51 2.39 16.86 -1.84
CA PRO A 51 1.76 18.07 -2.34
C PRO A 51 2.71 19.28 -2.25
N ARG A 52 3.68 19.35 -3.16
CA ARG A 52 4.69 20.43 -3.22
C ARG A 52 4.29 21.54 -4.20
N PRO A 53 4.28 22.83 -3.81
CA PRO A 53 3.92 23.94 -4.71
C PRO A 53 4.74 23.99 -6.01
N GLU A 54 5.97 23.50 -5.97
CA GLU A 54 6.91 23.48 -7.09
C GLU A 54 6.61 22.36 -8.11
N LYS A 55 5.72 21.41 -7.79
CA LYS A 55 5.36 20.29 -8.66
C LYS A 55 4.73 20.81 -9.95
N ASN A 56 5.43 20.61 -11.07
CA ASN A 56 5.02 21.16 -12.35
C ASN A 56 3.92 20.31 -13.03
N VAL A 57 3.35 20.84 -14.12
CA VAL A 57 2.26 20.18 -14.87
C VAL A 57 2.69 18.80 -15.41
N LEU A 58 3.95 18.63 -15.81
CA LEU A 58 4.44 17.34 -16.30
C LEU A 58 4.48 16.32 -15.17
N GLU A 59 5.08 16.64 -14.02
CA GLU A 59 5.12 15.74 -12.85
C GLU A 59 3.71 15.30 -12.41
N ARG A 60 2.73 16.21 -12.49
CA ARG A 60 1.34 15.97 -12.06
C ARG A 60 0.57 15.02 -12.97
N TYR A 61 0.67 15.19 -14.28
CA TYR A 61 -0.21 14.49 -15.23
C TYR A 61 0.51 13.46 -16.09
N VAL A 62 1.82 13.58 -16.30
CA VAL A 62 2.60 12.50 -16.94
C VAL A 62 2.66 11.28 -16.01
N SER A 63 2.75 11.49 -14.69
CA SER A 63 2.69 10.43 -13.68
C SER A 63 1.45 9.54 -13.87
N TRP A 64 0.31 10.09 -14.31
CA TRP A 64 -0.89 9.30 -14.61
C TRP A 64 -0.65 8.29 -15.74
N LEU A 65 0.01 8.73 -16.81
CA LEU A 65 0.29 7.90 -17.98
C LEU A 65 1.39 6.87 -17.72
N ILE A 66 2.39 7.22 -16.89
CA ILE A 66 3.49 6.31 -16.56
C ILE A 66 3.16 5.36 -15.42
N SER A 67 2.13 5.61 -14.61
CA SER A 67 1.75 4.75 -13.48
C SER A 67 1.60 3.27 -13.89
N PRO A 68 0.85 2.90 -14.95
CA PRO A 68 0.76 1.50 -15.39
C PRO A 68 2.11 0.89 -15.78
N ILE A 69 3.02 1.69 -16.35
CA ILE A 69 4.37 1.26 -16.72
C ILE A 69 5.19 1.00 -15.46
N VAL A 70 5.17 1.93 -14.50
CA VAL A 70 5.83 1.76 -13.19
C VAL A 70 5.32 0.50 -12.48
N TYR A 71 4.01 0.29 -12.45
CA TYR A 71 3.39 -0.90 -11.84
C TYR A 71 3.85 -2.19 -12.51
N THR A 72 3.93 -2.20 -13.84
CA THR A 72 4.35 -3.37 -14.63
C THR A 72 5.84 -3.69 -14.45
N LEU A 73 6.68 -2.67 -14.22
CA LEU A 73 8.13 -2.81 -14.14
C LEU A 73 8.68 -2.90 -12.70
N MET A 74 7.85 -2.82 -11.67
CA MET A 74 8.30 -2.90 -10.27
C MET A 74 9.12 -4.16 -9.98
N PHE A 75 8.64 -5.36 -10.34
CA PHE A 75 9.37 -6.61 -10.03
C PHE A 75 10.70 -6.71 -10.81
N PRO A 76 10.73 -6.51 -12.14
CA PRO A 76 12.00 -6.50 -12.88
C PRO A 76 12.99 -5.44 -12.38
N SER A 77 12.51 -4.24 -12.03
CA SER A 77 13.36 -3.13 -11.58
C SER A 77 13.99 -3.44 -10.22
N GLU A 78 13.21 -3.99 -9.28
CA GLU A 78 13.74 -4.44 -7.99
C GLU A 78 14.80 -5.52 -8.17
N PHE A 79 14.54 -6.54 -9.00
CA PHE A 79 15.52 -7.59 -9.29
C PHE A 79 16.80 -7.04 -9.90
N ALA A 80 16.68 -6.20 -10.94
CA ALA A 80 17.83 -5.59 -11.60
C ALA A 80 18.65 -4.76 -10.61
N ARG A 81 17.99 -3.91 -9.80
CA ARG A 81 18.65 -3.08 -8.79
C ARG A 81 19.41 -3.94 -7.78
N ARG A 82 18.83 -5.03 -7.29
CA ARG A 82 19.50 -5.95 -6.35
C ARG A 82 20.72 -6.61 -6.98
N VAL A 83 20.56 -7.21 -8.15
CA VAL A 83 21.62 -7.95 -8.86
C VAL A 83 22.76 -7.03 -9.26
N ILE A 84 22.47 -5.82 -9.74
CA ILE A 84 23.50 -4.83 -10.11
C ILE A 84 24.26 -4.34 -8.87
N SER A 85 23.55 -4.09 -7.77
CA SER A 85 24.17 -3.48 -6.57
C SER A 85 24.96 -4.47 -5.72
N HIS A 86 24.54 -5.74 -5.66
CA HIS A 86 25.07 -6.72 -4.72
C HIS A 86 25.49 -8.05 -5.36
N GLY A 87 25.28 -8.23 -6.67
CA GLY A 87 25.34 -9.53 -7.33
C GLY A 87 24.08 -10.38 -7.05
N PRO A 88 23.84 -11.45 -7.84
CA PRO A 88 22.72 -12.36 -7.58
C PRO A 88 23.03 -13.28 -6.40
N ASP A 89 22.06 -13.49 -5.52
CA ASP A 89 22.11 -14.52 -4.46
C ASP A 89 21.31 -15.79 -4.82
N LEU A 90 21.38 -16.82 -3.97
CA LEU A 90 20.64 -18.08 -4.19
C LEU A 90 19.11 -17.89 -4.24
N ASN A 91 18.58 -16.89 -3.54
CA ASN A 91 17.15 -16.58 -3.59
C ASN A 91 16.80 -15.92 -4.94
N ASP A 92 17.68 -15.07 -5.49
CA ASP A 92 17.49 -14.46 -6.81
C ASP A 92 17.47 -15.54 -7.90
N LEU A 93 18.32 -16.56 -7.79
CA LEU A 93 18.31 -17.71 -8.72
C LEU A 93 17.03 -18.56 -8.62
N SER A 94 16.32 -18.53 -7.49
CA SER A 94 15.09 -19.30 -7.33
C SER A 94 13.96 -18.81 -8.26
N ALA A 95 13.99 -17.54 -8.70
CA ALA A 95 13.07 -17.02 -9.71
C ALA A 95 13.20 -17.75 -11.06
N LEU A 96 14.36 -18.35 -11.34
CA LEU A 96 14.62 -19.10 -12.57
C LEU A 96 14.10 -20.55 -12.52
N LEU A 97 13.63 -21.03 -11.36
CA LEU A 97 13.06 -22.38 -11.23
C LEU A 97 11.77 -22.53 -12.06
N VAL A 98 10.93 -21.50 -12.09
CA VAL A 98 9.69 -21.50 -12.87
C VAL A 98 9.97 -21.61 -14.37
N PRO A 99 10.77 -20.73 -15.01
CA PRO A 99 11.07 -20.85 -16.43
C PRO A 99 11.87 -22.11 -16.74
N ALA A 100 12.76 -22.58 -15.84
CA ALA A 100 13.46 -23.85 -16.05
C ALA A 100 12.48 -25.03 -16.11
N ALA A 101 11.52 -25.13 -15.19
CA ALA A 101 10.50 -26.17 -15.20
C ALA A 101 9.61 -26.09 -16.45
N MET A 102 9.21 -24.88 -16.85
CA MET A 102 8.46 -24.63 -18.08
C MET A 102 9.23 -25.12 -19.32
N GLY A 103 10.52 -24.77 -19.42
CA GLY A 103 11.39 -25.16 -20.53
C GLY A 103 11.62 -26.67 -20.62
N LEU A 104 11.67 -27.38 -19.49
CA LEU A 104 11.76 -28.84 -19.45
C LEU A 104 10.51 -29.54 -19.99
N VAL A 105 9.32 -28.97 -19.77
CA VAL A 105 8.06 -29.51 -20.29
C VAL A 105 7.86 -29.13 -21.75
N SER A 106 8.11 -27.87 -22.09
CA SER A 106 8.03 -27.34 -23.44
C SER A 106 8.85 -26.05 -23.57
N PRO A 107 9.96 -26.04 -24.34
CA PRO A 107 10.73 -24.83 -24.59
C PRO A 107 9.89 -23.69 -25.18
N ALA A 108 8.85 -24.02 -25.95
CA ALA A 108 7.92 -23.06 -26.52
C ALA A 108 7.10 -22.33 -25.45
N SER A 109 7.02 -22.81 -24.20
CA SER A 109 6.30 -22.14 -23.12
C SER A 109 7.10 -21.01 -22.45
N LEU A 110 8.41 -20.90 -22.71
CA LEU A 110 9.30 -19.95 -22.02
C LEU A 110 8.89 -18.48 -22.18
N TYR A 111 8.22 -18.11 -23.28
CA TYR A 111 7.72 -16.74 -23.48
C TYR A 111 6.60 -16.37 -22.50
N LEU A 112 5.90 -17.34 -21.90
CA LEU A 112 4.84 -17.07 -20.93
C LEU A 112 5.40 -16.58 -19.59
N TRP A 113 6.63 -16.95 -19.23
CA TRP A 113 7.23 -16.54 -17.97
C TRP A 113 7.36 -15.02 -17.83
N PRO A 114 7.95 -14.26 -18.78
CA PRO A 114 7.98 -12.81 -18.67
C PRO A 114 6.57 -12.20 -18.67
N VAL A 115 5.60 -12.76 -19.41
CA VAL A 115 4.20 -12.30 -19.36
C VAL A 115 3.61 -12.47 -17.95
N MET A 116 3.85 -13.62 -17.30
CA MET A 116 3.42 -13.88 -15.93
C MET A 116 4.06 -12.90 -14.93
N ILE A 117 5.37 -12.64 -15.05
CA ILE A 117 6.08 -11.70 -14.18
C ILE A 117 5.54 -10.29 -14.32
N LEU A 118 5.38 -9.80 -15.56
CA LEU A 118 4.89 -8.44 -15.81
C LEU A 118 3.44 -8.27 -15.34
N THR A 119 2.60 -9.29 -15.55
CA THR A 119 1.21 -9.29 -15.05
C THR A 119 1.18 -9.32 -13.52
N ALA A 120 1.98 -10.17 -12.88
CA ALA A 120 2.06 -10.25 -11.42
C ALA A 120 2.56 -8.93 -10.83
N SER A 121 3.57 -8.30 -11.44
CA SER A 121 4.06 -6.98 -11.03
C SER A 121 2.96 -5.93 -11.12
N PHE A 122 2.25 -5.88 -12.25
CA PHE A 122 1.16 -4.92 -12.43
C PHE A 122 0.06 -5.10 -11.39
N VAL A 123 -0.46 -6.33 -11.22
CA VAL A 123 -1.54 -6.62 -10.27
C VAL A 123 -1.10 -6.33 -8.84
N TYR A 124 0.09 -6.77 -8.45
CA TYR A 124 0.63 -6.52 -7.11
C TYR A 124 0.76 -5.02 -6.83
N SER A 125 1.34 -4.26 -7.77
CA SER A 125 1.59 -2.84 -7.58
C SER A 125 0.28 -2.04 -7.57
N LEU A 126 -0.67 -2.41 -8.43
CA LEU A 126 -2.01 -1.83 -8.44
C LEU A 126 -2.70 -2.03 -7.09
N THR A 127 -2.61 -3.20 -6.47
CA THR A 127 -3.26 -3.45 -5.18
C THR A 127 -2.52 -2.81 -4.01
N SER A 128 -1.18 -2.83 -4.01
CA SER A 128 -0.35 -2.32 -2.92
C SER A 128 -0.31 -0.79 -2.87
N ILE A 129 -0.06 -0.11 -4.00
CA ILE A 129 0.04 1.37 -4.04
C ILE A 129 -1.33 2.01 -3.77
N ASN A 130 -2.42 1.32 -4.12
CA ASN A 130 -3.77 1.81 -3.86
C ASN A 130 -4.34 1.31 -2.53
N ALA A 131 -3.48 0.87 -1.59
CA ALA A 131 -3.87 0.34 -0.27
C ALA A 131 -4.22 1.41 0.79
N GLY A 132 -4.65 2.59 0.36
CA GLY A 132 -5.21 3.60 1.28
C GLY A 132 -4.28 4.74 1.66
N HIS A 133 -3.02 4.73 1.20
CA HIS A 133 -2.02 5.75 1.55
C HIS A 133 -2.07 7.01 0.72
N HIS A 134 -2.55 6.93 -0.52
CA HIS A 134 -2.44 8.05 -1.46
C HIS A 134 -3.78 8.73 -1.73
N HIS A 135 -4.69 8.73 -0.75
CA HIS A 135 -5.95 9.47 -0.86
C HIS A 135 -5.73 10.97 -0.55
N PRO A 136 -6.32 11.93 -1.28
CA PRO A 136 -6.10 13.36 -1.03
C PRO A 136 -6.46 13.85 0.37
N GLU A 137 -7.35 13.14 1.06
CA GLU A 137 -7.78 13.47 2.42
C GLU A 137 -6.87 12.93 3.53
N VAL A 138 -6.00 11.96 3.22
CA VAL A 138 -5.01 11.49 4.21
C VAL A 138 -3.84 12.46 4.27
N VAL A 139 -3.18 12.48 5.43
CA VAL A 139 -2.03 13.36 5.65
C VAL A 139 -0.87 12.92 4.76
N HIS A 140 -0.28 13.90 4.09
CA HIS A 140 0.98 13.77 3.38
C HIS A 140 1.94 14.85 3.89
N ASP A 141 3.23 14.56 3.87
CA ASP A 141 4.22 15.55 4.27
C ASP A 141 4.16 16.81 3.39
N GLY A 142 4.27 17.96 4.04
CA GLY A 142 3.85 19.27 3.54
C GLY A 142 2.50 19.76 4.08
N ASP A 143 1.56 18.86 4.40
CA ASP A 143 0.29 19.24 5.04
C ASP A 143 0.51 19.80 6.45
N ALA A 144 -0.47 20.57 6.94
CA ALA A 144 -0.51 20.96 8.35
C ALA A 144 -0.60 19.72 9.24
N ALA A 145 0.37 19.58 10.15
CA ALA A 145 0.46 18.48 11.08
C ALA A 145 -0.58 18.58 12.21
N ARG A 146 -1.06 17.41 12.67
CA ARG A 146 -1.83 17.28 13.91
C ARG A 146 -1.06 17.89 15.09
N LYS A 147 -1.76 18.60 15.97
CA LYS A 147 -1.15 19.21 17.18
C LYS A 147 -0.77 18.14 18.21
N ASP A 148 -1.63 17.13 18.36
CA ASP A 148 -1.36 15.94 19.15
C ASP A 148 -0.33 15.05 18.43
N ARG A 149 0.73 14.66 19.14
CA ARG A 149 1.86 13.89 18.61
C ARG A 149 1.75 12.39 18.92
N ASP A 150 0.56 11.92 19.27
CA ASP A 150 0.30 10.48 19.39
C ASP A 150 0.61 9.76 18.07
N TRP A 151 1.45 8.73 18.16
CA TRP A 151 1.90 7.97 16.99
C TRP A 151 0.76 7.19 16.34
N GLY A 152 -0.15 6.60 17.13
CA GLY A 152 -1.28 5.84 16.61
C GLY A 152 -2.25 6.72 15.84
N LEU A 153 -2.50 7.95 16.33
CA LEU A 153 -3.30 8.93 15.60
C LEU A 153 -2.65 9.33 14.27
N ALA A 154 -1.34 9.54 14.25
CA ALA A 154 -0.62 9.81 13.02
C ALA A 154 -0.71 8.66 12.00
N GLN A 155 -0.74 7.40 12.45
CA GLN A 155 -0.98 6.25 11.57
C GLN A 155 -2.38 6.29 10.96
N VAL A 156 -3.42 6.53 11.79
CA VAL A 156 -4.82 6.61 11.35
C VAL A 156 -5.05 7.77 10.36
N ASP A 157 -4.34 8.88 10.54
CA ASP A 157 -4.41 10.05 9.66
C ASP A 157 -3.87 9.81 8.26
N CYS A 158 -2.96 8.84 8.09
CA CYS A 158 -2.29 8.54 6.84
C CYS A 158 -2.90 7.37 6.04
N VAL A 159 -4.07 6.87 6.45
CA VAL A 159 -4.70 5.70 5.84
C VAL A 159 -6.22 5.82 5.73
N ILE A 160 -6.78 5.26 4.66
CA ILE A 160 -8.21 4.98 4.49
C ILE A 160 -8.37 3.53 4.06
N ASP A 161 -9.25 2.79 4.73
CA ASP A 161 -9.48 1.38 4.46
C ASP A 161 -10.45 1.15 3.29
N ARG A 162 -10.28 0.04 2.55
CA ARG A 162 -11.20 -0.40 1.48
C ARG A 162 -12.39 -1.15 2.05
N GLY A 163 -13.43 -0.42 2.46
CA GLY A 163 -14.60 -0.96 3.17
C GLY A 163 -15.30 -2.09 2.40
N ASP A 164 -15.41 -1.95 1.09
CA ASP A 164 -16.01 -2.93 0.17
C ASP A 164 -15.23 -4.26 0.09
N LEU A 165 -13.89 -4.22 0.20
CA LEU A 165 -13.06 -5.43 0.16
C LEU A 165 -12.99 -6.14 1.51
N ILE A 166 -13.07 -5.39 2.61
CA ILE A 166 -12.87 -5.91 3.96
C ILE A 166 -14.19 -6.20 4.70
N GLY A 167 -15.32 -5.82 4.10
CA GLY A 167 -16.65 -6.04 4.64
C GLY A 167 -16.91 -5.18 5.87
N VAL A 168 -16.45 -3.92 5.80
CA VAL A 168 -16.59 -2.93 6.86
C VAL A 168 -17.23 -1.66 6.29
N SER A 169 -18.20 -1.11 7.01
CA SER A 169 -18.81 0.17 6.70
C SER A 169 -18.88 1.05 7.93
N VAL A 170 -18.97 2.36 7.72
CA VAL A 170 -19.12 3.36 8.77
C VAL A 170 -20.43 4.10 8.53
N SER A 171 -21.34 4.09 9.49
CA SER A 171 -22.61 4.80 9.42
C SER A 171 -22.42 6.32 9.54
N THR A 172 -23.51 7.07 9.33
CA THR A 172 -23.50 8.54 9.40
C THR A 172 -23.18 9.08 10.78
N ASP A 173 -23.55 8.34 11.83
CA ASP A 173 -23.23 8.62 13.24
C ASP A 173 -21.86 8.09 13.68
N GLY A 174 -21.09 7.51 12.75
CA GLY A 174 -19.71 7.08 13.00
C GLY A 174 -19.55 5.64 13.49
N ALA A 175 -20.65 4.88 13.68
CA ALA A 175 -20.57 3.51 14.14
C ALA A 175 -19.96 2.58 13.07
N ILE A 176 -19.10 1.65 13.53
CA ILE A 176 -18.39 0.70 12.65
C ILE A 176 -19.19 -0.61 12.58
N SER A 177 -19.58 -1.01 11.37
CA SER A 177 -20.17 -2.33 11.11
C SER A 177 -19.18 -3.22 10.39
N SER A 178 -18.96 -4.44 10.88
CA SER A 178 -18.06 -5.42 10.25
C SER A 178 -18.79 -6.75 9.94
N SER A 179 -19.43 -6.81 8.77
CA SER A 179 -20.28 -7.93 8.34
C SER A 179 -19.69 -8.80 7.23
N GLY A 180 -18.38 -8.65 6.95
CA GLY A 180 -17.65 -9.43 5.94
C GLY A 180 -17.93 -10.95 5.96
N SER A 181 -18.04 -11.51 4.76
CA SER A 181 -18.19 -12.95 4.49
C SER A 181 -16.84 -13.64 4.26
N TRP A 182 -16.86 -14.95 4.00
CA TRP A 182 -15.65 -15.69 3.60
C TRP A 182 -14.98 -15.10 2.36
N TRP A 183 -15.75 -14.48 1.46
CA TRP A 183 -15.21 -13.85 0.25
C TRP A 183 -14.34 -12.63 0.59
N HIS A 184 -14.79 -11.82 1.54
CA HIS A 184 -14.01 -10.67 2.03
C HIS A 184 -12.68 -11.13 2.65
N PHE A 185 -12.65 -12.30 3.29
CA PHE A 185 -11.40 -12.87 3.78
C PHE A 185 -10.40 -13.15 2.64
N VAL A 186 -10.84 -13.72 1.51
CA VAL A 186 -9.97 -13.90 0.34
C VAL A 186 -9.49 -12.57 -0.21
N LEU A 187 -10.39 -11.58 -0.31
CA LEU A 187 -10.04 -10.25 -0.79
C LEU A 187 -9.03 -9.56 0.12
N VAL A 188 -9.18 -9.66 1.44
CA VAL A 188 -8.23 -9.14 2.44
C VAL A 188 -6.83 -9.73 2.22
N LEU A 189 -6.71 -11.04 1.98
CA LEU A 189 -5.41 -11.70 1.75
C LEU A 189 -4.74 -11.27 0.45
N CYS A 190 -5.51 -11.01 -0.60
CA CYS A 190 -4.98 -10.65 -1.92
C CYS A 190 -4.84 -9.13 -2.11
N ASN A 191 -5.38 -8.31 -1.21
CA ASN A 191 -5.42 -6.85 -1.31
C ASN A 191 -5.05 -6.17 0.02
N PHE A 192 -4.17 -6.75 0.85
CA PHE A 192 -3.65 -6.09 2.05
C PHE A 192 -4.74 -5.40 2.91
N GLY A 193 -5.84 -6.13 3.18
CA GLY A 193 -7.02 -5.56 3.84
C GLY A 193 -6.82 -5.34 5.35
N HIS A 194 -7.73 -4.60 5.99
CA HIS A 194 -7.62 -4.14 7.38
C HIS A 194 -6.38 -3.27 7.60
N HIS A 195 -6.10 -2.37 6.67
CA HIS A 195 -4.81 -1.69 6.55
C HIS A 195 -4.54 -0.75 7.74
N THR A 196 -5.55 -0.04 8.21
CA THR A 196 -5.47 0.78 9.43
C THR A 196 -5.08 -0.05 10.65
N LEU A 197 -5.73 -1.19 10.85
CA LEU A 197 -5.41 -2.11 11.95
C LEU A 197 -4.05 -2.77 11.76
N HIS A 198 -3.62 -3.02 10.52
CA HIS A 198 -2.28 -3.50 10.20
C HIS A 198 -1.21 -2.48 10.55
N HIS A 199 -1.44 -1.17 10.37
CA HIS A 199 -0.52 -0.14 10.82
C HIS A 199 -0.38 -0.09 12.34
N LEU A 200 -1.51 -0.18 13.05
CA LEU A 200 -1.52 -0.16 14.52
C LEU A 200 -0.97 -1.45 15.12
N MET A 201 -1.17 -2.59 14.45
CA MET A 201 -0.86 -3.94 14.95
C MET A 201 -0.19 -4.81 13.86
N PRO A 202 0.97 -4.43 13.30
CA PRO A 202 1.56 -5.03 12.08
C PRO A 202 2.03 -6.47 12.26
N THR A 203 2.05 -6.96 13.51
CA THR A 203 2.43 -8.34 13.83
C THR A 203 1.23 -9.27 14.00
N VAL A 204 0.02 -8.73 14.03
CA VAL A 204 -1.23 -9.51 14.13
C VAL A 204 -1.64 -9.98 12.75
N ASP A 205 -1.98 -11.26 12.65
CA ASP A 205 -2.40 -11.88 11.39
C ASP A 205 -3.70 -11.22 10.87
N HIS A 206 -3.82 -11.04 9.55
CA HIS A 206 -5.00 -10.41 8.94
C HIS A 206 -6.30 -11.16 9.25
N PHE A 207 -6.23 -12.47 9.53
CA PHE A 207 -7.37 -13.25 10.00
C PHE A 207 -7.90 -12.78 11.36
N ARG A 208 -7.03 -12.25 12.22
CA ARG A 208 -7.37 -11.79 13.58
C ARG A 208 -7.67 -10.31 13.66
N LEU A 209 -7.14 -9.48 12.74
CA LEU A 209 -7.34 -8.03 12.77
C LEU A 209 -8.82 -7.65 12.85
N ARG A 210 -9.70 -8.33 12.11
CA ARG A 210 -11.15 -8.04 12.14
C ARG A 210 -11.77 -8.11 13.54
N GLN A 211 -11.25 -8.95 14.43
CA GLN A 211 -11.79 -9.06 15.80
C GLN A 211 -11.49 -7.82 16.65
N MET A 212 -10.60 -6.94 16.18
CA MET A 212 -10.16 -5.74 16.88
C MET A 212 -11.01 -4.51 16.54
N TYR A 213 -11.93 -4.58 15.57
CA TYR A 213 -12.79 -3.42 15.22
C TYR A 213 -13.57 -2.82 16.40
N PRO A 214 -14.16 -3.60 17.33
CA PRO A 214 -14.83 -3.01 18.48
C PRO A 214 -13.89 -2.21 19.39
N ILE A 215 -12.64 -2.67 19.53
CA ILE A 215 -11.61 -1.98 20.31
C ILE A 215 -11.16 -0.71 19.56
N LEU A 216 -10.98 -0.80 18.24
CA LEU A 216 -10.64 0.35 17.40
C LEU A 216 -11.73 1.42 17.47
N GLU A 217 -13.00 1.03 17.32
CA GLU A 217 -14.14 1.94 17.40
C GLU A 217 -14.17 2.71 18.72
N GLN A 218 -14.07 2.00 19.85
CA GLN A 218 -14.03 2.63 21.17
C GLN A 218 -12.82 3.57 21.31
N THR A 219 -11.64 3.13 20.86
CA THR A 219 -10.42 3.94 20.96
C THR A 219 -10.55 5.21 20.14
N LEU A 220 -11.01 5.11 18.89
CA LEU A 220 -11.22 6.29 18.03
C LEU A 220 -12.26 7.25 18.63
N ALA A 221 -13.33 6.71 19.24
CA ALA A 221 -14.32 7.52 19.95
C ALA A 221 -13.73 8.26 21.15
N ASP A 222 -12.84 7.64 21.93
CA ASP A 222 -12.15 8.28 23.06
C ASP A 222 -11.28 9.47 22.61
N PHE A 223 -10.73 9.41 21.39
CA PHE A 223 -9.99 10.51 20.76
C PHE A 223 -10.87 11.48 19.94
N GLY A 224 -12.17 11.20 19.80
CA GLY A 224 -13.09 12.01 18.98
C GLY A 224 -12.79 11.96 17.49
N ILE A 225 -12.24 10.86 16.99
CA ILE A 225 -11.80 10.66 15.60
C ILE A 225 -12.76 9.68 14.92
N ARG A 226 -13.01 9.89 13.62
CA ARG A 226 -13.86 8.98 12.83
C ARG A 226 -13.00 7.96 12.10
N TYR A 227 -13.43 6.70 12.10
CA TYR A 227 -12.86 5.70 11.23
C TYR A 227 -13.21 5.98 9.76
N ARG A 228 -12.22 5.91 8.87
CA ARG A 228 -12.39 6.24 7.45
C ARG A 228 -12.31 5.00 6.59
N VAL A 229 -13.33 4.83 5.76
CA VAL A 229 -13.40 3.79 4.73
C VAL A 229 -13.86 4.39 3.42
N ASP A 230 -13.40 3.82 2.31
CA ASP A 230 -13.85 4.12 0.96
C ASP A 230 -13.91 2.84 0.13
N GLY A 231 -14.41 2.90 -1.11
CA GLY A 231 -14.39 1.79 -2.05
C GLY A 231 -13.03 1.61 -2.74
N ALA A 232 -12.73 0.41 -3.21
CA ALA A 232 -11.47 0.12 -3.90
C ALA A 232 -11.29 0.96 -5.18
N ILE A 233 -12.34 1.12 -6.00
CA ILE A 233 -12.29 1.91 -7.23
C ILE A 233 -12.14 3.42 -6.96
N PRO A 234 -12.94 4.03 -6.06
CA PRO A 234 -12.69 5.39 -5.58
C PRO A 234 -11.25 5.62 -5.14
N LEU A 235 -10.67 4.72 -4.34
CA LEU A 235 -9.28 4.86 -3.87
C LEU A 235 -8.25 4.86 -5.00
N VAL A 236 -8.45 4.08 -6.07
CA VAL A 236 -7.61 4.16 -7.27
C VAL A 236 -7.72 5.54 -7.91
N SER A 237 -8.94 6.07 -8.09
CA SER A 237 -9.14 7.41 -8.64
C SER A 237 -8.48 8.48 -7.76
N SER A 238 -8.64 8.38 -6.44
CA SER A 238 -8.07 9.28 -5.45
C SER A 238 -6.53 9.27 -5.48
N GLN A 239 -5.89 8.12 -5.71
CA GLN A 239 -4.45 8.05 -5.90
C GLN A 239 -3.95 8.92 -7.07
N PHE A 240 -4.67 8.93 -8.20
CA PHE A 240 -4.34 9.82 -9.32
C PHE A 240 -4.64 11.29 -9.01
N GLN A 241 -5.70 11.58 -8.25
CA GLN A 241 -5.96 12.94 -7.76
C GLN A 241 -4.81 13.44 -6.88
N GLN A 242 -4.25 12.57 -6.03
CA GLN A 242 -3.10 12.92 -5.19
C GLN A 242 -1.84 13.18 -6.01
N LEU A 243 -1.57 12.40 -7.06
CA LEU A 243 -0.48 12.69 -8.00
C LEU A 243 -0.62 14.09 -8.62
N ALA A 244 -1.85 14.49 -8.96
CA ALA A 244 -2.13 15.80 -9.51
C ALA A 244 -2.19 16.93 -8.45
N ARG A 245 -2.17 16.62 -7.16
CA ARG A 245 -2.21 17.62 -6.09
C ARG A 245 -0.82 18.22 -5.89
N ASN A 246 -0.73 19.56 -5.86
CA ASN A 246 0.50 20.31 -5.61
C ASN A 246 0.36 21.32 -4.47
N GLU A 247 -0.81 21.43 -3.86
CA GLU A 247 -1.04 22.33 -2.73
C GLU A 247 -1.20 21.54 -1.43
N PRO A 248 -0.36 21.84 -0.41
CA PRO A 248 -0.55 21.26 0.91
C PRO A 248 -1.85 21.75 1.56
N ASN A 249 -2.45 20.90 2.39
CA ASN A 249 -3.68 21.25 3.08
C ASN A 249 -3.32 22.01 4.38
N PRO A 250 -3.77 23.26 4.53
CA PRO A 250 -3.37 24.11 5.65
C PRO A 250 -4.09 23.76 6.96
N LEU A 251 -5.11 22.90 6.92
CA LEU A 251 -5.85 22.48 8.11
C LEU A 251 -5.27 21.18 8.65
N PRO A 252 -5.01 21.08 9.96
CA PRO A 252 -4.60 19.82 10.57
C PRO A 252 -5.79 18.83 10.62
N PRO A 253 -5.54 17.50 10.69
CA PRO A 253 -6.59 16.47 10.65
C PRO A 253 -7.76 16.69 11.60
N GLU A 254 -7.49 17.02 12.85
CA GLU A 254 -8.49 17.27 13.90
C GLU A 254 -9.39 18.49 13.65
N GLU A 255 -8.97 19.40 12.76
CA GLU A 255 -9.78 20.54 12.31
C GLU A 255 -10.55 20.22 11.02
N ARG A 256 -10.04 19.30 10.18
CA ARG A 256 -10.75 18.79 9.00
C ARG A 256 -11.99 18.02 9.41
N GLU A 257 -11.85 17.13 10.40
CA GLU A 257 -12.94 16.28 10.89
C GLU A 257 -14.11 17.10 11.43
N LYS A 258 -13.82 18.18 12.16
CA LYS A 258 -14.85 19.10 12.70
C LYS A 258 -15.65 19.83 11.63
N LYS A 259 -15.12 19.99 10.41
CA LYS A 259 -15.86 20.61 9.29
C LYS A 259 -16.73 19.62 8.53
N MET A 260 -16.48 18.32 8.70
CA MET A 260 -17.24 17.25 8.05
C MET A 260 -18.41 16.75 8.94
N MET A 261 -18.46 17.20 10.20
CA MET A 261 -19.57 17.03 11.15
C MET A 261 -20.51 18.23 11.11
#